data_AF-A0A3R6H984-F1
#
_entry.id   AF-A0A3R6H984-F1
#
_cell.length_a   1.000
_cell.length_b   1.000
_cell.length_c   1.000
_cell.angle_alpha   90.00
_cell.angle_beta   90.00
_cell.angle_gamma   90.00
#
_symmetry.space_group_name_H-M   'P 1'
#
loop_
_entity.id
_entity.type
_entity.pdbx_description
1 polymer ?
#
loop_
_entity_poly.entity_id
_entity_poly.type
_entity_poly.pdbx_seq_one_letter_code
_entity_poly.pdbx_strand_id
1 'polypeptide(L)'
;MKYLINTTYLSDSQKRRENVELSSSCPCCGVSLFPDLLYAVCVDHDDTEEDIVYTFNHCQNCDECFISRHPFDEENGDGFIYASSSPIKSCEQNFSEAITSLSPDFVSIYTQAALAESLGLDQICGIGYRKAIEFLVKDYTIHKSPNSKDAILKATLGACISNYIKDDRLTTLARAATWLGNDETHYVRQHPDYTLKELKAFADAFITFIDADLAYEAALKLVTP
;
A
#
# COMPACT_ATOMS: atom_id res chain seq x y z
N MET A 1 14.75 -15.43 -10.89
CA MET A 1 15.91 -16.31 -11.25
C MET A 1 16.01 -17.39 -10.19
N LYS A 2 16.12 -18.66 -10.58
CA LYS A 2 16.20 -19.78 -9.63
C LYS A 2 17.64 -20.03 -9.18
N TYR A 3 17.79 -20.40 -7.92
CA TYR A 3 19.06 -20.73 -7.29
C TYR A 3 19.00 -22.14 -6.73
N LEU A 4 20.08 -22.90 -6.87
CA LEU A 4 20.18 -24.24 -6.31
C LEU A 4 20.47 -24.15 -4.80
N ILE A 5 19.49 -24.52 -3.97
CA ILE A 5 19.59 -24.40 -2.50
C ILE A 5 19.45 -25.77 -1.81
N ASN A 6 19.97 -25.89 -0.59
CA ASN A 6 19.76 -27.10 0.22
C ASN A 6 18.38 -27.01 0.90
N THR A 7 17.51 -27.98 0.60
CA THR A 7 16.14 -28.04 1.09
C THR A 7 15.93 -29.33 1.87
N THR A 8 15.42 -29.23 3.10
CA THR A 8 15.07 -30.41 3.91
C THR A 8 13.66 -30.87 3.55
N TYR A 9 13.48 -32.12 3.16
CA TYR A 9 12.16 -32.69 2.89
C TYR A 9 11.46 -33.07 4.19
N LEU A 10 10.18 -32.71 4.33
CA LEU A 10 9.46 -32.89 5.58
C LEU A 10 9.12 -34.35 5.85
N SER A 11 8.87 -35.15 4.80
CA SER A 11 8.52 -36.57 4.92
C SER A 11 9.62 -37.44 5.54
N ASP A 12 10.89 -37.18 5.19
CA ASP A 12 12.02 -38.05 5.52
C ASP A 12 13.19 -37.33 6.22
N SER A 13 13.09 -36.01 6.40
CA SER A 13 14.16 -35.15 6.94
C SER A 13 15.48 -35.18 6.15
N GLN A 14 15.47 -35.70 4.93
CA GLN A 14 16.64 -35.71 4.06
C GLN A 14 16.82 -34.35 3.38
N LYS A 15 18.08 -34.02 3.08
CA LYS A 15 18.42 -32.80 2.36
C LYS A 15 18.61 -33.10 0.88
N ARG A 16 17.92 -32.35 0.04
CA ARG A 16 18.05 -32.40 -1.42
C ARG A 16 18.38 -31.00 -1.94
N ARG A 17 18.86 -30.92 -3.18
CA ARG A 17 19.21 -29.65 -3.81
C ARG A 17 18.13 -29.29 -4.81
N GLU A 18 17.40 -28.23 -4.51
CA GLU A 18 16.26 -27.79 -5.31
C GLU A 18 16.53 -26.43 -5.96
N ASN A 19 16.07 -26.24 -7.20
CA ASN A 19 16.10 -24.96 -7.88
C ASN A 19 14.92 -24.11 -7.37
N VAL A 20 15.20 -23.02 -6.65
CA VAL A 20 14.17 -22.18 -6.03
C VAL A 20 14.38 -20.73 -6.39
N GLU A 21 13.33 -20.06 -6.86
CA GLU A 21 13.34 -18.61 -7.05
C GLU A 21 13.18 -17.89 -5.70
N LEU A 22 14.22 -17.19 -5.27
CA LEU A 22 14.20 -16.48 -3.98
C LEU A 22 13.40 -15.17 -4.06
N SER A 23 12.84 -14.72 -2.93
CA SER A 23 12.19 -13.41 -2.84
C SER A 23 13.18 -12.29 -3.19
N SER A 24 12.79 -11.40 -4.10
CA SER A 24 13.62 -10.27 -4.55
C SER A 24 13.49 -9.00 -3.70
N SER A 25 12.58 -8.99 -2.72
CA SER A 25 12.35 -7.87 -1.81
C SER A 25 11.99 -8.34 -0.40
N CYS A 26 12.22 -7.47 0.58
CA CYS A 26 11.80 -7.69 1.95
C CYS A 26 10.31 -7.35 2.10
N PRO A 27 9.46 -8.27 2.59
CA PRO A 27 8.05 -7.95 2.87
C PRO A 27 7.88 -7.04 4.10
N CYS A 28 8.93 -6.86 4.92
CA CYS A 28 8.91 -6.04 6.12
C CYS A 28 9.27 -4.58 5.86
N CYS A 29 10.24 -4.29 4.99
CA CYS A 29 10.72 -2.93 4.73
C CYS A 29 10.67 -2.48 3.26
N GLY A 30 10.22 -3.34 2.34
CA GLY A 30 10.07 -3.03 0.91
C GLY A 30 11.36 -3.05 0.10
N VAL A 31 12.53 -2.93 0.75
CA VAL A 31 13.83 -2.86 0.07
C VAL A 31 14.09 -4.12 -0.77
N SER A 32 14.55 -3.91 -2.00
CA SER A 32 15.05 -4.97 -2.88
C SER A 32 16.29 -5.62 -2.27
N LEU A 33 16.32 -6.95 -2.24
CA LEU A 33 17.41 -7.69 -1.60
C LEU A 33 17.70 -9.03 -2.28
N PHE A 34 18.87 -9.56 -1.98
CA PHE A 34 19.16 -10.97 -2.09
C PHE A 34 19.10 -11.55 -0.67
N PRO A 35 18.11 -12.39 -0.33
CA PRO A 35 17.86 -12.77 1.06
C PRO A 35 18.94 -13.68 1.58
N ASP A 36 19.33 -13.48 2.84
CA ASP A 36 20.13 -14.48 3.54
C ASP A 36 19.22 -15.65 3.88
N LEU A 37 19.34 -16.72 3.10
CA LEU A 37 18.59 -17.95 3.31
C LEU A 37 19.12 -18.66 4.57
N LEU A 38 18.35 -18.60 5.64
CA LEU A 38 18.67 -19.25 6.91
C LEU A 38 18.31 -20.73 6.89
N TYR A 39 17.16 -21.07 6.31
CA TYR A 39 16.65 -22.44 6.25
C TYR A 39 15.65 -22.62 5.11
N ALA A 40 15.57 -23.84 4.56
CA ALA A 40 14.55 -24.21 3.58
C ALA A 40 13.97 -25.60 3.87
N VAL A 41 12.66 -25.74 3.69
CA VAL A 41 11.92 -26.99 3.87
C VAL A 41 10.98 -27.22 2.69
N CYS A 42 10.92 -28.45 2.20
CA CYS A 42 9.93 -28.89 1.21
C CYS A 42 8.82 -29.64 1.94
N VAL A 43 7.58 -29.19 1.75
CA VAL A 43 6.39 -29.98 2.08
C VAL A 43 6.06 -30.78 0.83
N ASP A 44 6.46 -32.04 0.85
CA ASP A 44 6.29 -32.96 -0.28
C ASP A 44 4.95 -33.71 -0.22
N HIS A 45 4.37 -33.92 -1.41
CA HIS A 45 3.09 -34.61 -1.62
C HIS A 45 3.30 -35.86 -2.50
N ASP A 46 2.24 -36.66 -2.67
CA ASP A 46 2.29 -37.83 -3.54
C ASP A 46 2.56 -37.44 -5.01
N ASP A 47 2.05 -36.27 -5.41
CA ASP A 47 2.36 -35.63 -6.69
C ASP A 47 3.38 -34.51 -6.47
N THR A 48 4.51 -34.59 -7.18
CA THR A 48 5.60 -33.60 -7.09
C THR A 48 5.18 -32.22 -7.59
N GLU A 49 4.15 -32.13 -8.44
CA GLU A 49 3.60 -30.83 -8.89
C GLU A 49 2.88 -30.09 -7.75
N GLU A 50 2.48 -30.80 -6.69
CA GLU A 50 1.88 -30.22 -5.48
C GLU A 50 2.92 -29.84 -4.41
N ASP A 51 4.20 -30.14 -4.61
CA ASP A 51 5.26 -29.81 -3.66
C ASP A 51 5.38 -28.29 -3.44
N ILE A 52 5.62 -27.90 -2.18
CA ILE A 52 5.82 -26.49 -1.82
C ILE A 52 7.09 -26.35 -0.99
N VAL A 53 8.00 -25.51 -1.46
CA VAL A 53 9.17 -25.09 -0.69
C VAL A 53 8.85 -23.84 0.13
N TYR A 54 9.21 -23.87 1.41
CA TYR A 54 9.23 -22.71 2.28
C TYR A 54 10.66 -22.34 2.63
N THR A 55 11.00 -21.06 2.50
CA THR A 55 12.32 -20.53 2.88
C THR A 55 12.18 -19.57 4.06
N PHE A 56 13.02 -19.71 5.07
CA PHE A 56 13.19 -18.75 6.15
C PHE A 56 14.39 -17.84 5.84
N ASN A 57 14.11 -16.55 5.72
CA ASN A 57 15.01 -15.55 5.19
C ASN A 57 15.28 -14.46 6.23
N HIS A 58 16.46 -13.85 6.17
CA HIS A 58 16.83 -12.67 6.95
C HIS A 58 17.07 -11.46 6.06
N CYS A 59 16.57 -10.30 6.46
CA CYS A 59 16.80 -9.02 5.77
C CYS A 59 17.88 -8.21 6.48
N GLN A 60 19.01 -7.98 5.82
CA GLN A 60 20.12 -7.18 6.34
C GLN A 60 19.82 -5.67 6.48
N ASN A 61 18.72 -5.17 5.89
CA ASN A 61 18.36 -3.75 5.95
C ASN A 61 17.56 -3.41 7.21
N CYS A 62 16.55 -4.21 7.55
CA CYS A 62 15.69 -3.95 8.71
C CYS A 62 15.88 -4.96 9.85
N ASP A 63 16.82 -5.91 9.71
CA ASP A 63 17.16 -6.93 10.72
C ASP A 63 15.95 -7.83 11.09
N GLU A 64 15.02 -7.99 10.16
CA GLU A 64 13.80 -8.79 10.34
C GLU A 64 13.88 -10.09 9.53
N CYS A 65 13.30 -11.14 10.08
CA CYS A 65 13.16 -12.42 9.39
C CYS A 65 11.76 -12.56 8.75
N PHE A 66 11.68 -13.30 7.65
CA PHE A 66 10.43 -13.59 6.96
C PHE A 66 10.45 -14.98 6.31
N ILE A 67 9.26 -15.52 6.05
CA ILE A 67 9.06 -16.79 5.34
C ILE A 67 8.59 -16.47 3.93
N SER A 68 9.09 -17.20 2.94
CA SER A 68 8.57 -17.17 1.58
C SER A 68 8.05 -18.54 1.16
N ARG A 69 6.97 -18.54 0.38
CA ARG A 69 6.30 -19.73 -0.17
C ARG A 69 6.62 -19.85 -1.65
N HIS A 70 7.03 -21.05 -2.07
CA HIS A 70 7.46 -21.35 -3.42
C HIS A 70 6.82 -22.64 -3.94
N PRO A 71 5.69 -22.58 -4.66
CA PRO A 71 5.11 -23.75 -5.31
C PRO A 71 5.97 -24.23 -6.47
N PHE A 72 5.78 -25.49 -6.87
CA PHE A 72 6.40 -26.05 -8.06
C PHE A 72 6.03 -25.24 -9.32
N ASP A 73 6.99 -25.09 -10.24
CA ASP A 73 6.77 -24.41 -11.52
C ASP A 73 6.09 -25.36 -12.50
N GLU A 74 4.76 -25.45 -12.46
CA GLU A 74 3.96 -26.27 -13.37
C GLU A 74 4.14 -25.87 -14.85
N GLU A 75 4.40 -24.59 -15.14
CA GLU A 75 4.51 -24.11 -16.52
C GLU A 75 5.80 -24.58 -17.20
N ASN A 76 6.92 -24.54 -16.49
CA ASN A 76 8.22 -24.94 -17.03
C ASN A 76 8.65 -26.36 -16.60
N GLY A 77 8.00 -26.94 -15.60
CA GLY A 77 8.30 -28.27 -15.05
C GLY A 77 9.66 -28.39 -14.37
N ASP A 78 10.25 -27.27 -13.91
CA ASP A 78 11.59 -27.25 -13.31
C ASP A 78 11.63 -26.38 -12.05
N GLY A 79 11.81 -26.99 -10.88
CA GLY A 79 12.02 -26.28 -9.61
C GLY A 79 10.79 -25.51 -9.12
N PHE A 80 11.04 -24.54 -8.25
CA PHE A 80 10.01 -23.80 -7.50
C PHE A 80 10.10 -22.30 -7.80
N ILE A 81 8.94 -21.65 -7.95
CA ILE A 81 8.81 -20.22 -8.25
C ILE A 81 8.35 -19.43 -7.02
N TYR A 82 8.75 -18.17 -6.92
CA TYR A 82 8.32 -17.33 -5.81
C TYR A 82 6.83 -17.00 -5.93
N ALA A 83 6.05 -17.30 -4.88
CA ALA A 83 4.62 -16.93 -4.83
C ALA A 83 4.34 -15.79 -3.85
N SER A 84 4.82 -15.89 -2.60
CA SER A 84 4.49 -14.90 -1.57
C SER A 84 5.46 -14.92 -0.39
N SER A 85 5.43 -13.87 0.43
CA SER A 85 6.19 -13.77 1.67
C SER A 85 5.34 -13.26 2.84
N SER A 86 5.74 -13.62 4.07
CA SER A 86 5.09 -13.21 5.31
C SER A 86 6.11 -13.06 6.45
N PRO A 87 5.95 -12.10 7.39
CA PRO A 87 4.88 -11.11 7.45
C PRO A 87 5.06 -9.97 6.44
N ILE A 88 3.97 -9.35 6.02
CA ILE A 88 3.99 -8.11 5.23
C ILE A 88 3.79 -6.95 6.21
N LYS A 89 4.85 -6.17 6.45
CA LYS A 89 4.80 -4.98 7.33
C LYS A 89 4.84 -3.67 6.54
N SER A 90 5.42 -3.69 5.34
CA SER A 90 5.53 -2.52 4.48
C SER A 90 4.62 -2.64 3.26
N CYS A 91 3.85 -1.58 3.01
CA CYS A 91 3.35 -1.26 1.68
C CYS A 91 4.06 0.03 1.26
N GLU A 92 4.80 0.02 0.16
CA GLU A 92 5.47 1.23 -0.32
C GLU A 92 4.43 2.29 -0.67
N GLN A 93 4.35 3.34 0.14
CA GLN A 93 3.58 4.55 -0.13
C GLN A 93 4.51 5.74 0.14
N ASN A 94 4.92 6.42 -0.92
CA ASN A 94 5.81 7.56 -0.82
C ASN A 94 4.98 8.84 -0.91
N PHE A 95 4.97 9.60 0.18
CA PHE A 95 4.41 10.95 0.22
C PHE A 95 5.54 11.97 0.37
N SER A 96 5.34 13.18 -0.14
CA SER A 96 6.30 14.26 0.06
C SER A 96 6.40 14.62 1.55
N GLU A 97 7.52 15.26 1.94
CA GLU A 97 7.66 15.83 3.28
C GLU A 97 6.59 16.89 3.56
N ALA A 98 6.13 17.60 2.53
CA ALA A 98 5.09 18.63 2.64
C ALA A 98 3.73 18.01 3.00
N ILE A 99 3.32 16.93 2.33
CA ILE A 99 2.10 16.18 2.65
C ILE A 99 2.21 15.52 4.02
N THR A 100 3.34 14.91 4.32
CA THR A 100 3.60 14.25 5.61
C THR A 100 3.51 15.24 6.77
N SER A 101 3.99 16.47 6.57
CA SER A 101 3.90 17.55 7.55
C SER A 101 2.50 18.15 7.65
N LEU A 102 1.78 18.26 6.52
CA LEU A 102 0.43 18.81 6.47
C LEU A 102 -0.58 17.88 7.17
N SER A 103 -0.53 16.57 6.88
CA SER A 103 -1.52 15.60 7.34
C SER A 103 -0.87 14.23 7.64
N PRO A 104 -0.18 14.09 8.80
CA PRO A 104 0.46 12.83 9.18
C PRO A 104 -0.55 11.68 9.39
N ASP A 105 -1.75 12.00 9.87
CA ASP A 105 -2.82 11.01 10.03
C ASP A 105 -3.32 10.49 8.68
N PHE A 106 -3.42 11.36 7.65
CA PHE A 106 -3.71 10.92 6.29
C PHE A 106 -2.67 9.90 5.80
N VAL A 107 -1.38 10.20 5.95
CA VAL A 107 -0.29 9.30 5.53
C VAL A 107 -0.41 7.94 6.24
N SER A 108 -0.64 7.94 7.54
CA SER A 108 -0.82 6.73 8.34
C SER A 108 -2.02 5.90 7.87
N ILE A 109 -3.19 6.52 7.72
CA ILE A 109 -4.43 5.84 7.33
C ILE A 109 -4.35 5.33 5.89
N TYR A 110 -3.82 6.13 4.95
CA TYR A 110 -3.67 5.73 3.55
C TYR A 110 -2.70 4.54 3.44
N THR A 111 -1.58 4.56 4.17
CA THR A 111 -0.61 3.45 4.17
C THR A 111 -1.23 2.17 4.71
N GLN A 112 -2.03 2.26 5.79
CA GLN A 112 -2.76 1.10 6.31
C GLN A 112 -3.82 0.59 5.32
N ALA A 113 -4.53 1.49 4.62
CA ALA A 113 -5.49 1.11 3.59
C ALA A 113 -4.82 0.40 2.41
N ALA A 114 -3.66 0.89 1.97
CA ALA A 114 -2.85 0.28 0.92
C ALA A 114 -2.27 -1.08 1.32
N LEU A 115 -1.86 -1.24 2.58
CA LEU A 115 -1.48 -2.54 3.13
C LEU A 115 -2.66 -3.52 3.16
N ALA A 116 -3.86 -3.06 3.54
CA ALA A 116 -5.04 -3.90 3.51
C ALA A 116 -5.38 -4.35 2.08
N GLU A 117 -5.30 -3.45 1.10
CA GLU A 117 -5.47 -3.77 -0.33
C GLU A 117 -4.43 -4.78 -0.81
N SER A 118 -3.14 -4.60 -0.47
CA SER A 118 -2.08 -5.53 -0.89
C SER A 118 -2.22 -6.92 -0.29
N LEU A 119 -2.94 -7.05 0.83
CA LEU A 119 -3.31 -8.30 1.48
C LEU A 119 -4.62 -8.91 0.94
N GLY A 120 -5.27 -8.29 -0.05
CA GLY A 120 -6.56 -8.73 -0.60
C GLY A 120 -7.75 -8.50 0.33
N LEU A 121 -7.63 -7.57 1.30
CA LEU A 121 -8.70 -7.23 2.23
C LEU A 121 -9.65 -6.21 1.58
N ASP A 122 -10.27 -6.61 0.48
CA ASP A 122 -11.03 -5.76 -0.45
C ASP A 122 -12.27 -5.11 0.19
N GLN A 123 -12.81 -5.71 1.25
CA GLN A 123 -14.01 -5.21 1.94
C GLN A 123 -13.71 -4.09 2.95
N ILE A 124 -12.44 -3.80 3.24
CA ILE A 124 -12.06 -2.79 4.25
C ILE A 124 -11.11 -1.72 3.73
N CYS A 125 -10.31 -2.01 2.69
CA CYS A 125 -9.34 -1.05 2.18
C CYS A 125 -10.02 0.23 1.65
N GLY A 126 -11.14 0.11 0.93
CA GLY A 126 -11.93 1.25 0.44
C GLY A 126 -12.42 2.18 1.55
N ILE A 127 -12.84 1.63 2.69
CA ILE A 127 -13.22 2.38 3.90
C ILE A 127 -12.02 3.15 4.45
N GLY A 128 -10.85 2.50 4.48
CA GLY A 128 -9.58 3.12 4.88
C GLY A 128 -9.22 4.31 3.99
N TYR A 129 -9.29 4.15 2.67
CA TYR A 129 -9.03 5.23 1.73
C TYR A 129 -10.01 6.39 1.86
N ARG A 130 -11.31 6.10 2.02
CA ARG A 130 -12.32 7.13 2.29
C ARG A 130 -12.00 7.93 3.54
N LYS A 131 -11.56 7.27 4.61
CA LYS A 131 -11.13 7.95 5.84
C LYS A 131 -9.88 8.80 5.59
N ALA A 132 -8.88 8.28 4.89
CA ALA A 132 -7.68 9.04 4.55
C ALA A 132 -8.02 10.35 3.81
N ILE A 133 -8.84 10.27 2.75
CA ILE A 133 -9.26 11.44 1.95
C ILE A 133 -9.91 12.52 2.84
N GLU A 134 -10.69 12.13 3.84
CA GLU A 134 -11.29 13.10 4.77
C GLU A 134 -10.26 13.88 5.57
N PHE A 135 -9.25 13.19 6.11
CA PHE A 135 -8.19 13.82 6.89
C PHE A 135 -7.41 14.80 6.02
N LEU A 136 -6.98 14.38 4.82
CA LEU A 136 -6.23 15.26 3.93
C LEU A 136 -7.04 16.50 3.52
N VAL A 137 -8.31 16.34 3.15
CA VAL A 137 -9.19 17.46 2.79
C VAL A 137 -9.36 18.42 3.96
N LYS A 138 -9.62 17.91 5.17
CA LYS A 138 -9.81 18.78 6.35
C LYS A 138 -8.51 19.48 6.73
N ASP A 139 -7.38 18.79 6.73
CA ASP A 139 -6.09 19.39 7.09
C ASP A 139 -5.66 20.44 6.06
N TYR A 140 -5.82 20.15 4.77
CA TYR A 140 -5.57 21.13 3.70
C TYR A 140 -6.48 22.36 3.81
N THR A 141 -7.77 22.18 4.07
CA THR A 141 -8.70 23.31 4.23
C THR A 141 -8.42 24.13 5.50
N ILE A 142 -7.99 23.50 6.59
CA ILE A 142 -7.52 24.19 7.81
C ILE A 142 -6.25 24.99 7.51
N HIS A 143 -5.30 24.42 6.78
CA HIS A 143 -4.07 25.11 6.36
C HIS A 143 -4.38 26.36 5.53
N LYS A 144 -5.33 26.27 4.59
CA LYS A 144 -5.77 27.40 3.76
C LYS A 144 -6.66 28.41 4.49
N SER A 145 -7.38 27.99 5.52
CA SER A 145 -8.35 28.82 6.25
C SER A 145 -8.23 28.63 7.78
N PRO A 146 -7.09 28.99 8.40
CA PRO A 146 -6.81 28.66 9.80
C PRO A 146 -7.83 29.26 10.78
N ASN A 147 -8.40 30.42 10.47
CA ASN A 147 -9.43 31.08 11.28
C ASN A 147 -10.77 30.34 11.30
N SER A 148 -10.97 29.34 10.43
CA SER A 148 -12.19 28.53 10.34
C SER A 148 -12.02 27.11 10.87
N LYS A 149 -10.92 26.81 11.59
CA LYS A 149 -10.60 25.46 12.07
C LYS A 149 -11.76 24.76 12.77
N ASP A 150 -12.38 25.39 13.77
CA ASP A 150 -13.48 24.79 14.53
C ASP A 150 -14.72 24.52 13.67
N ALA A 151 -14.97 25.36 12.67
CA ALA A 151 -16.07 25.17 11.72
C ALA A 151 -15.78 24.00 10.76
N ILE A 152 -14.55 23.90 10.26
CA ILE A 152 -14.11 22.82 9.35
C ILE A 152 -14.17 21.46 10.05
N LEU A 153 -13.72 21.37 11.31
CA LEU A 153 -13.74 20.10 12.04
C LEU A 153 -15.16 19.55 12.24
N LYS A 154 -16.14 20.44 12.47
CA LYS A 154 -17.56 20.10 12.66
C LYS A 154 -18.33 19.90 11.36
N ALA A 155 -17.82 20.40 10.24
CA ALA A 155 -18.47 20.28 8.94
C ALA A 155 -18.37 18.86 8.39
N THR A 156 -19.38 18.47 7.61
CA THR A 156 -19.35 17.25 6.82
C THR A 156 -18.29 17.39 5.72
N LEU A 157 -17.71 16.28 5.27
CA LEU A 157 -16.66 16.32 4.23
C LEU A 157 -17.12 17.07 2.97
N GLY A 158 -18.35 16.80 2.50
CA GLY A 158 -18.91 17.49 1.33
C GLY A 158 -19.04 19.01 1.51
N ALA A 159 -19.40 19.46 2.73
CA ALA A 159 -19.45 20.89 3.06
C ALA A 159 -18.04 21.50 3.16
N CYS A 160 -17.07 20.76 3.72
CA CYS A 160 -15.67 21.19 3.75
C CYS A 160 -15.15 21.46 2.35
N ILE A 161 -15.36 20.50 1.43
CA ILE A 161 -14.92 20.62 0.04
C ILE A 161 -15.58 21.82 -0.63
N SER A 162 -16.91 21.95 -0.53
CA SER A 162 -17.66 22.98 -1.25
C SER A 162 -17.38 24.41 -0.76
N ASN A 163 -17.12 24.58 0.54
CA ASN A 163 -17.04 25.91 1.16
C ASN A 163 -15.61 26.43 1.31
N TYR A 164 -14.61 25.54 1.37
CA TYR A 164 -13.23 25.92 1.72
C TYR A 164 -12.19 25.63 0.64
N ILE A 165 -12.51 24.82 -0.38
CA ILE A 165 -11.65 24.61 -1.54
C ILE A 165 -12.12 25.52 -2.68
N LYS A 166 -11.24 26.42 -3.13
CA LYS A 166 -11.56 27.42 -4.17
C LYS A 166 -11.17 27.00 -5.58
N ASP A 167 -10.23 26.06 -5.73
CA ASP A 167 -9.80 25.56 -7.03
C ASP A 167 -10.78 24.47 -7.49
N ASP A 168 -11.46 24.70 -8.61
CA ASP A 168 -12.45 23.78 -9.17
C ASP A 168 -11.89 22.38 -9.47
N ARG A 169 -10.58 22.28 -9.80
CA ARG A 169 -9.92 20.99 -10.06
C ARG A 169 -9.82 20.20 -8.76
N LEU A 170 -9.32 20.83 -7.70
CA LEU A 170 -9.24 20.23 -6.36
C LEU A 170 -10.63 19.85 -5.83
N THR A 171 -11.62 20.74 -5.98
CA THR A 171 -13.01 20.48 -5.60
C THR A 171 -13.60 19.28 -6.34
N THR A 172 -13.36 19.18 -7.64
CA THR A 172 -13.85 18.06 -8.47
C THR A 172 -13.23 16.73 -8.04
N LEU A 173 -11.91 16.69 -7.87
CA LEU A 173 -11.18 15.49 -7.45
C LEU A 173 -11.60 15.03 -6.06
N ALA A 174 -11.64 15.94 -5.09
CA ALA A 174 -12.05 15.62 -3.71
C ALA A 174 -13.49 15.12 -3.64
N ARG A 175 -14.41 15.73 -4.41
CA ARG A 175 -15.82 15.29 -4.46
C ARG A 175 -15.95 13.89 -5.06
N ALA A 176 -15.31 13.64 -6.20
CA ALA A 176 -15.36 12.34 -6.86
C ALA A 176 -14.77 11.24 -5.96
N ALA A 177 -13.59 11.47 -5.37
CA ALA A 177 -12.96 10.54 -4.45
C ALA A 177 -13.83 10.30 -3.19
N THR A 178 -14.50 11.34 -2.68
CA THR A 178 -15.46 11.21 -1.55
C THR A 178 -16.67 10.38 -1.92
N TRP A 179 -17.24 10.57 -3.11
CA TRP A 179 -18.39 9.81 -3.58
C TRP A 179 -18.08 8.33 -3.75
N LEU A 180 -16.96 8.01 -4.41
CA LEU A 180 -16.51 6.64 -4.54
C LEU A 180 -16.16 6.04 -3.18
N GLY A 181 -15.55 6.80 -2.27
CA GLY A 181 -15.22 6.31 -0.95
C GLY A 181 -16.46 6.05 -0.08
N ASN A 182 -17.55 6.79 -0.30
CA ASN A 182 -18.83 6.49 0.34
C ASN A 182 -19.44 5.18 -0.20
N ASP A 183 -19.25 4.85 -1.48
CA ASP A 183 -19.72 3.59 -2.07
C ASP A 183 -18.99 2.37 -1.48
N GLU A 184 -17.78 2.55 -0.95
CA GLU A 184 -17.05 1.51 -0.20
C GLU A 184 -17.55 1.35 1.25
N THR A 185 -18.44 2.21 1.73
CA THR A 185 -18.96 2.17 3.11
C THR A 185 -20.46 1.85 3.19
N HIS A 186 -21.22 2.16 2.15
CA HIS A 186 -22.66 2.00 2.14
C HIS A 186 -23.11 0.68 1.50
N TYR A 187 -24.25 0.17 1.95
CA TYR A 187 -24.83 -1.07 1.44
C TYR A 187 -25.17 -1.03 -0.07
N VAL A 188 -25.60 0.14 -0.56
CA VAL A 188 -25.93 0.36 -1.97
C VAL A 188 -24.90 1.30 -2.57
N ARG A 189 -24.19 0.84 -3.60
CA ARG A 189 -23.28 1.65 -4.40
C ARG A 189 -24.05 2.57 -5.33
N GLN A 190 -23.69 3.83 -5.37
CA GLN A 190 -24.30 4.82 -6.26
C GLN A 190 -23.59 4.90 -7.62
N HIS A 191 -22.32 4.50 -7.68
CA HIS A 191 -21.49 4.56 -8.89
C HIS A 191 -20.92 3.17 -9.22
N PRO A 192 -21.76 2.19 -9.63
CA PRO A 192 -21.34 0.80 -9.82
C PRO A 192 -20.32 0.59 -10.96
N ASP A 193 -20.23 1.54 -11.89
CA ASP A 193 -19.28 1.49 -13.01
C ASP A 193 -17.84 1.90 -12.61
N TYR A 194 -17.66 2.37 -11.37
CA TYR A 194 -16.37 2.80 -10.83
C TYR A 194 -15.86 1.82 -9.78
N THR A 195 -14.53 1.73 -9.67
CA THR A 195 -13.85 0.81 -8.77
C THR A 195 -12.86 1.56 -7.86
N LEU A 196 -12.21 0.81 -6.97
CA LEU A 196 -11.13 1.30 -6.13
C LEU A 196 -10.00 1.95 -6.96
N LYS A 197 -9.79 1.49 -8.20
CA LYS A 197 -8.80 2.06 -9.12
C LYS A 197 -9.09 3.54 -9.42
N GLU A 198 -10.33 3.88 -9.73
CA GLU A 198 -10.72 5.26 -10.01
C GLU A 198 -10.67 6.12 -8.75
N LEU A 199 -11.08 5.56 -7.59
CA LEU A 199 -10.95 6.24 -6.31
C LEU A 199 -9.49 6.64 -6.02
N LYS A 200 -8.55 5.69 -6.17
CA LYS A 200 -7.12 5.94 -5.97
C LYS A 200 -6.59 6.96 -6.96
N ALA A 201 -6.92 6.82 -8.25
CA ALA A 201 -6.52 7.79 -9.26
C ALA A 201 -6.97 9.23 -8.94
N PHE A 202 -8.18 9.42 -8.42
CA PHE A 202 -8.67 10.73 -8.01
C PHE A 202 -7.97 11.25 -6.74
N ALA A 203 -7.72 10.38 -5.77
CA ALA A 203 -6.97 10.72 -4.56
C ALA A 203 -5.52 11.12 -4.90
N ASP A 204 -4.84 10.36 -5.75
CA ASP A 204 -3.45 10.60 -6.16
C ASP A 204 -3.31 11.92 -6.94
N ALA A 205 -4.26 12.20 -7.82
CA ALA A 205 -4.33 13.50 -8.49
C ALA A 205 -4.58 14.64 -7.49
N PHE A 206 -5.47 14.46 -6.52
CA PHE A 206 -5.75 15.47 -5.48
C PHE A 206 -4.49 15.77 -4.63
N ILE A 207 -3.78 14.71 -4.20
CA ILE A 207 -2.51 14.82 -3.47
C ILE A 207 -1.48 15.59 -4.28
N THR A 208 -1.34 15.26 -5.57
CA THR A 208 -0.39 15.92 -6.49
C THR A 208 -0.67 17.42 -6.60
N PHE A 209 -1.94 17.84 -6.68
CA PHE A 209 -2.29 19.25 -6.72
C PHE A 209 -2.03 19.96 -5.39
N ILE A 210 -2.27 19.30 -4.26
CA ILE A 210 -1.91 19.86 -2.94
C ILE A 210 -0.39 20.04 -2.85
N ASP A 211 0.40 19.05 -3.26
CA ASP A 211 1.86 19.14 -3.28
C ASP A 211 2.35 20.33 -4.10
N ALA A 212 1.81 20.49 -5.32
CA ALA A 212 2.15 21.61 -6.19
C ALA A 212 1.79 22.97 -5.57
N ASP A 213 0.66 23.04 -4.88
CA ASP A 213 0.19 24.26 -4.22
C ASP A 213 1.01 24.61 -2.96
N LEU A 214 1.41 23.61 -2.15
CA LEU A 214 2.33 23.82 -1.03
C LEU A 214 3.72 24.27 -1.52
N ALA A 215 4.21 23.70 -2.62
CA ALA A 215 5.46 24.13 -3.24
C ALA A 215 5.35 25.57 -3.77
N TYR A 216 4.22 25.94 -4.37
CA TYR A 216 3.93 27.31 -4.78
C TYR A 216 3.93 28.27 -3.59
N GLU A 217 3.30 27.92 -2.47
CA GLU A 217 3.33 28.75 -1.26
C GLU A 217 4.75 28.94 -0.69
N ALA A 218 5.57 27.89 -0.72
CA ALA A 218 6.98 27.98 -0.32
C ALA A 218 7.76 28.93 -1.24
N ALA A 219 7.54 28.85 -2.55
CA ALA A 219 8.13 29.78 -3.52
C ALA A 219 7.64 31.21 -3.32
N LEU A 220 6.36 31.41 -3.01
CA LEU A 220 5.77 32.74 -2.77
C LEU A 220 6.45 33.47 -1.60
N LYS A 221 6.78 32.74 -0.53
CA LYS A 221 7.52 33.29 0.63
C LYS A 221 8.92 33.75 0.28
N LEU A 222 9.55 33.16 -0.73
CA LEU A 222 10.87 33.56 -1.21
C LEU A 222 10.81 34.86 -2.03
N VAL A 223 9.74 35.05 -2.82
CA VAL A 223 9.62 36.18 -3.74
C VAL A 223 8.83 37.36 -3.17
N THR A 224 8.13 37.19 -2.05
CA THR A 224 7.39 38.25 -1.37
C THR A 224 8.21 38.75 -0.17
N PRO A 225 8.68 40.02 -0.18
CA PRO A 225 9.51 40.58 0.89
C PRO A 225 8.79 40.78 2.23
#